data_AF-A0A142FMG8-F1
#
_entry.id   AF-A0A142FMG8-F1
#
_cell.length_a   1.000
_cell.length_b   1.000
_cell.length_c   1.000
_cell.angle_alpha   90.00
_cell.angle_beta   90.00
_cell.angle_gamma   90.00
#
_symmetry.space_group_name_H-M   'P 1'
#
loop_
_entity.id
_entity.type
_entity.pdbx_description
1 polymer ?
#
loop_
_entity_poly.entity_id
_entity_poly.type
_entity_poly.pdbx_seq_one_letter_code
_entity_poly.pdbx_strand_id
1 'polypeptide(L)'
;MRCDSLCFVVDTPRISIGYVITRSNQAFIDRIGLPQGNLVTLMSLKVRLNKSPEPPEPCMLTECMAVIAGAWAPNVIWCLRAGPRRFNELKIDIPPVSAKVLSTRLAELTKRGVVQRNVRDTSPPSVEYELTELGQELVPALDEIVKVGHKLKAKGYLHGNE
;
A
#
# COMPACT_ATOMS: atom_id res chain seq x y z
N MET A 1 25.75 -20.92 23.87
CA MET A 1 24.56 -20.46 24.62
C MET A 1 23.42 -20.44 23.62
N ARG A 2 22.73 -21.56 23.41
CA ARG A 2 21.58 -22.10 24.17
C ARG A 2 20.40 -21.13 24.24
N CYS A 3 19.29 -21.67 23.75
CA CYS A 3 17.88 -21.37 24.02
C CYS A 3 17.24 -20.20 23.29
N ASP A 4 15.99 -20.28 22.83
CA ASP A 4 15.00 -21.34 22.51
C ASP A 4 13.64 -20.62 22.55
N SER A 5 12.69 -21.08 21.72
CA SER A 5 11.23 -21.04 21.96
C SER A 5 10.47 -19.72 21.74
N LEU A 6 9.68 -19.58 20.65
CA LEU A 6 8.29 -20.08 20.39
C LEU A 6 7.23 -19.01 20.81
N CYS A 7 6.08 -18.77 20.19
CA CYS A 7 5.37 -19.19 18.97
C CYS A 7 4.04 -18.41 18.87
N PHE A 8 3.47 -18.26 17.66
CA PHE A 8 2.04 -18.41 17.25
C PHE A 8 1.86 -17.65 15.91
N VAL A 9 1.82 -18.27 14.73
CA VAL A 9 0.88 -19.25 14.12
C VAL A 9 -0.50 -18.65 13.79
N VAL A 10 -0.69 -18.43 12.48
CA VAL A 10 -1.90 -18.65 11.66
C VAL A 10 -1.35 -18.95 10.25
N ASP A 11 -1.09 -20.20 9.86
CA ASP A 11 -2.02 -21.21 9.32
C ASP A 11 -2.96 -20.59 8.25
N THR A 12 -2.76 -20.76 6.95
CA THR A 12 -2.87 -22.00 6.14
C THR A 12 -2.27 -21.76 4.71
N PRO A 13 -2.39 -22.64 3.68
CA PRO A 13 -1.35 -23.61 3.33
C PRO A 13 -0.95 -23.56 1.83
N ARG A 14 0.34 -23.75 1.51
CA ARG A 14 0.85 -24.71 0.50
C ARG A 14 2.28 -24.41 0.07
N ILE A 15 3.15 -25.31 0.51
CA ILE A 15 4.22 -25.92 -0.28
C ILE A 15 5.32 -24.96 -0.74
N SER A 16 6.26 -24.73 0.18
CA SER A 16 7.67 -24.54 -0.19
C SER A 16 8.23 -25.89 -0.66
N ILE A 17 8.32 -26.11 -1.96
CA ILE A 17 9.27 -27.09 -2.50
C ILE A 17 10.54 -26.32 -2.82
N GLY A 18 11.46 -26.31 -1.85
CA GLY A 18 12.87 -26.19 -2.17
C GLY A 18 13.28 -27.47 -2.88
N TYR A 19 13.54 -27.40 -4.18
CA TYR A 19 14.23 -28.48 -4.87
C TYR A 19 15.65 -28.02 -5.14
N VAL A 20 16.58 -28.53 -4.32
CA VAL A 20 18.00 -28.56 -4.69
C VAL A 20 18.10 -29.58 -5.81
N ILE A 21 18.15 -29.11 -7.06
CA ILE A 21 18.43 -29.97 -8.22
C ILE A 21 19.90 -30.39 -8.10
N THR A 22 20.18 -31.50 -7.41
CA THR A 22 21.47 -32.16 -7.53
C THR A 22 21.53 -32.84 -8.90
N ARG A 23 22.64 -32.61 -9.59
CA ARG A 23 22.89 -32.85 -11.02
C ARG A 23 23.09 -34.33 -11.38
N SER A 24 22.39 -35.26 -10.73
CA SER A 24 22.73 -36.69 -10.83
C SER A 24 21.50 -37.60 -10.74
N ASN A 25 20.58 -37.50 -11.69
CA ASN A 25 19.68 -38.63 -11.93
C ASN A 25 19.22 -38.81 -13.38
N GLN A 26 20.10 -38.48 -14.34
CA GLN A 26 19.87 -38.81 -15.76
C GLN A 26 19.73 -40.34 -15.95
N ALA A 27 20.43 -41.13 -15.14
CA ALA A 27 20.45 -42.60 -15.22
C ALA A 27 19.13 -43.29 -14.82
N PHE A 28 18.22 -42.61 -14.09
CA PHE A 28 16.92 -43.18 -13.73
C PHE A 28 15.89 -43.02 -14.86
N ILE A 29 16.01 -41.96 -15.66
CA ILE A 29 15.10 -41.67 -16.78
C ILE A 29 15.31 -42.66 -17.94
N ASP A 30 16.53 -43.15 -18.15
CA ASP A 30 16.84 -44.07 -19.25
C ASP A 30 16.34 -45.52 -19.03
N ARG A 31 15.98 -45.90 -17.78
CA ARG A 31 15.61 -47.30 -17.43
C ARG A 31 14.10 -47.60 -17.56
N ILE A 32 13.25 -46.58 -17.73
CA ILE A 32 11.78 -46.71 -17.75
C ILE A 32 11.16 -46.71 -19.16
N GLY A 33 11.96 -46.72 -20.22
CA GLY A 33 11.49 -47.05 -21.57
C GLY A 33 10.28 -46.24 -22.06
N LEU A 34 10.26 -44.93 -21.82
CA LEU A 34 9.20 -44.07 -22.33
C LEU A 34 9.42 -43.78 -23.84
N PRO A 35 8.39 -43.95 -24.69
CA PRO A 35 8.50 -43.67 -26.12
C PRO A 35 8.76 -42.18 -26.35
N GLN A 36 9.77 -41.87 -27.16
CA GLN A 36 10.13 -40.52 -27.63
C GLN A 36 9.08 -40.00 -28.62
N GLY A 37 7.85 -39.78 -28.15
CA GLY A 37 6.73 -39.30 -28.96
C GLY A 37 5.88 -38.33 -28.16
N ASN A 38 5.80 -37.08 -28.65
CA ASN A 38 5.18 -35.92 -28.02
C ASN A 38 5.90 -35.38 -26.78
N LEU A 39 6.98 -34.65 -27.07
CA LEU A 39 7.31 -33.42 -26.36
C LEU A 39 6.10 -32.47 -26.37
N VAL A 40 5.16 -32.70 -25.46
CA VAL A 40 4.37 -31.60 -24.89
C VAL A 40 5.36 -30.82 -24.04
N THR A 41 6.26 -30.10 -24.73
CA THR A 41 7.12 -29.10 -24.14
C THR A 41 6.15 -28.16 -23.48
N LEU A 42 6.05 -28.23 -22.15
CA LEU A 42 5.73 -27.06 -21.35
C LEU A 42 6.64 -25.97 -21.92
N MET A 43 6.08 -25.16 -22.82
CA MET A 43 6.71 -23.95 -23.30
C MET A 43 6.78 -23.07 -22.06
N SER A 44 7.81 -23.29 -21.23
CA SER A 44 8.14 -22.40 -20.14
C SER A 44 8.32 -21.04 -20.79
N LEU A 45 7.34 -20.16 -20.60
CA LEU A 45 7.35 -18.83 -21.18
C LEU A 45 8.69 -18.19 -20.85
N LYS A 46 9.40 -17.73 -21.87
CA LYS A 46 10.70 -17.09 -21.70
C LYS A 46 10.52 -15.90 -20.75
N VAL A 47 11.23 -15.92 -19.62
CA VAL A 47 11.21 -14.82 -18.65
C VAL A 47 11.70 -13.55 -19.33
N ARG A 48 10.86 -12.52 -19.35
CA ARG A 48 11.23 -11.17 -19.81
C ARG A 48 11.79 -10.41 -18.63
N LEU A 49 13.02 -9.92 -18.75
CA LEU A 49 13.65 -9.11 -17.71
C LEU A 49 12.98 -7.73 -17.64
N ASN A 50 12.84 -7.20 -16.42
CA ASN A 50 12.42 -5.82 -16.20
C ASN A 50 13.50 -4.88 -16.75
N LYS A 51 13.10 -3.88 -17.55
CA LYS A 51 13.99 -2.86 -18.11
C LYS A 51 14.00 -1.56 -17.28
N SER A 52 13.20 -1.53 -16.22
CA SER A 52 13.15 -0.38 -15.32
C SER A 52 14.44 -0.31 -14.51
N PRO A 53 14.95 0.89 -14.20
CA PRO A 53 16.06 1.02 -13.27
C PRO A 53 15.69 0.38 -11.92
N GLU A 54 16.69 -0.18 -11.24
CA GLU A 54 16.49 -0.67 -9.87
C GLU A 54 16.00 0.50 -8.99
N PRO A 55 14.97 0.29 -8.17
CA PRO A 55 14.51 1.34 -7.28
C PRO A 55 15.64 1.69 -6.30
N PRO A 56 15.85 2.98 -6.00
CA PRO A 56 16.84 3.38 -5.00
C PRO A 56 16.46 2.76 -3.64
N GLU A 57 17.42 2.16 -2.94
CA GLU A 57 17.23 1.63 -1.58
C GLU A 57 17.62 2.70 -0.54
N PRO A 58 16.77 3.05 0.44
CA PRO A 58 15.38 2.65 0.60
C PRO A 58 14.48 3.35 -0.43
N CYS A 59 13.49 2.64 -0.96
CA CYS A 59 12.58 3.21 -1.95
C CYS A 59 11.65 4.23 -1.28
N MET A 60 12.05 5.50 -1.29
CA MET A 60 11.29 6.62 -0.71
C MET A 60 9.88 6.73 -1.30
N LEU A 61 9.69 6.24 -2.53
CA LEU A 61 8.38 6.09 -3.14
C LEU A 61 7.48 5.13 -2.34
N THR A 62 7.99 3.97 -1.93
CA THR A 62 7.22 3.00 -1.13
C THR A 62 6.81 3.59 0.21
N GLU A 63 7.73 4.29 0.88
CA GLU A 63 7.45 4.96 2.16
C GLU A 63 6.40 6.07 2.02
N CYS A 64 6.53 6.91 0.98
CA CYS A 64 5.55 7.95 0.68
C CYS A 64 4.17 7.34 0.34
N MET A 65 4.15 6.29 -0.48
CA MET A 65 2.93 5.57 -0.80
C MET A 65 2.29 4.94 0.43
N ALA A 66 3.07 4.48 1.43
CA ALA A 66 2.50 3.97 2.68
C ALA A 66 1.78 5.06 3.49
N VAL A 67 2.23 6.33 3.41
CA VAL A 67 1.51 7.47 4.01
C VAL A 67 0.17 7.69 3.32
N ILE A 68 0.18 7.75 1.98
CA ILE A 68 -1.00 8.05 1.17
C ILE A 68 -1.99 6.87 1.17
N ALA A 69 -1.51 5.62 1.09
CA ALA A 69 -2.35 4.43 1.04
C ALA A 69 -3.04 4.09 2.38
N GLY A 70 -2.71 4.80 3.46
CA GLY A 70 -3.37 4.64 4.74
C GLY A 70 -4.88 4.92 4.66
N ALA A 71 -5.70 4.09 5.30
CA ALA A 71 -7.16 4.26 5.31
C ALA A 71 -7.55 5.69 5.74
N TRP A 72 -8.32 6.38 4.90
CA TRP A 72 -8.75 7.78 5.08
C TRP A 72 -7.67 8.86 4.98
N ALA A 73 -6.39 8.51 4.81
CA ALA A 73 -5.31 9.49 4.72
C ALA A 73 -5.48 10.46 3.53
N PRO A 74 -5.78 9.98 2.29
CA PRO A 74 -6.00 10.87 1.15
C PRO A 74 -7.18 11.80 1.38
N ASN A 75 -8.25 11.30 2.01
CA ASN A 75 -9.46 12.08 2.28
C ASN A 75 -9.19 13.21 3.28
N VAL A 76 -8.43 12.92 4.35
CA VAL A 76 -8.03 13.95 5.33
C VAL A 76 -7.19 15.03 4.67
N ILE A 77 -6.17 14.64 3.88
CA ILE A 77 -5.32 15.59 3.16
C ILE A 77 -6.16 16.42 2.18
N TRP A 78 -7.09 15.78 1.46
CA TRP A 78 -7.97 16.44 0.51
C TRP A 78 -8.89 17.47 1.18
N CYS A 79 -9.47 17.18 2.33
CA CYS A 79 -10.31 18.12 3.07
C CYS A 79 -9.51 19.31 3.62
N LEU A 80 -8.27 19.07 4.08
CA LEU A 80 -7.41 20.11 4.65
C LEU A 80 -6.72 20.99 3.62
N ARG A 81 -6.72 20.61 2.32
CA ARG A 81 -6.07 21.40 1.26
C ARG A 81 -6.62 22.83 1.13
N ALA A 82 -7.88 23.04 1.51
CA ALA A 82 -8.58 24.32 1.42
C ALA A 82 -8.36 25.21 2.65
N GLY A 83 -7.69 24.69 3.69
CA GLY A 83 -7.39 25.42 4.92
C GLY A 83 -7.65 24.60 6.19
N PRO A 84 -7.43 25.23 7.36
CA PRO A 84 -7.56 24.59 8.65
C PRO A 84 -9.00 24.15 8.94
N ARG A 85 -9.16 22.98 9.57
CA ARG A 85 -10.47 22.42 9.96
C ARG A 85 -10.47 21.87 11.37
N ARG A 86 -11.61 21.95 12.04
CA ARG A 86 -11.82 21.31 13.36
C ARG A 86 -12.14 19.82 13.20
N PHE A 87 -11.92 19.04 14.27
CA PHE A 87 -12.17 17.58 14.25
C PHE A 87 -13.59 17.21 13.80
N ASN A 88 -14.60 17.91 14.33
CA ASN A 88 -16.00 17.62 14.00
C ASN A 88 -16.35 17.99 12.56
N GLU A 89 -15.72 19.03 12.01
CA GLU A 89 -15.89 19.43 10.60
C GLU A 89 -15.32 18.34 9.70
N LEU A 90 -14.09 17.87 9.98
CA LEU A 90 -13.47 16.76 9.24
C LEU A 90 -14.30 15.47 9.30
N LYS A 91 -14.92 15.18 10.45
CA LYS A 91 -15.80 14.02 10.60
C LYS A 91 -17.06 14.12 9.72
N ILE A 92 -17.58 15.34 9.52
CA ILE A 92 -18.72 15.59 8.64
C ILE A 92 -18.29 15.56 7.17
N ASP A 93 -17.16 16.17 6.85
CA ASP A 93 -16.61 16.27 5.48
C ASP A 93 -16.16 14.90 4.94
N ILE A 94 -15.85 13.94 5.81
CA ILE A 94 -15.39 12.59 5.46
C ILE A 94 -16.36 11.50 5.98
N PRO A 95 -17.61 11.42 5.51
CA PRO A 95 -18.45 10.25 5.78
C PRO A 95 -17.83 9.05 5.04
N PRO A 96 -17.87 7.78 5.48
CA PRO A 96 -18.30 7.08 6.71
C PRO A 96 -17.20 6.85 7.79
N VAL A 97 -16.29 7.80 8.02
CA VAL A 97 -15.22 7.59 9.01
C VAL A 97 -15.74 7.58 10.45
N SER A 98 -15.31 6.62 11.26
CA SER A 98 -15.59 6.65 12.70
C SER A 98 -14.68 7.66 13.41
N ALA A 99 -15.16 8.26 14.50
CA ALA A 99 -14.36 9.23 15.27
C ALA A 99 -13.04 8.62 15.78
N LYS A 100 -13.05 7.34 16.16
CA LYS A 100 -11.86 6.61 16.58
C LYS A 100 -10.83 6.52 15.45
N VAL A 101 -11.26 6.11 14.26
CA VAL A 101 -10.37 5.97 13.09
C VAL A 101 -9.83 7.33 12.65
N LEU A 102 -10.67 8.37 12.63
CA LEU A 102 -10.24 9.73 12.30
C LEU A 102 -9.20 10.25 13.30
N SER A 103 -9.40 10.03 14.60
CA SER A 103 -8.45 10.42 15.64
C SER A 103 -7.10 9.72 15.47
N THR A 104 -7.10 8.39 15.30
CA THR A 104 -5.88 7.63 15.02
C THR A 104 -5.17 8.15 13.77
N ARG A 105 -5.91 8.41 12.69
CA ARG A 105 -5.35 8.88 11.43
C ARG A 105 -4.73 10.28 11.56
N LEU A 106 -5.39 11.22 12.23
CA LEU A 106 -4.85 12.55 12.47
C LEU A 106 -3.59 12.49 13.34
N ALA A 107 -3.55 11.63 14.37
CA ALA A 107 -2.35 11.41 15.17
C ALA A 107 -1.19 10.85 14.35
N GLU A 108 -1.44 9.87 13.47
CA GLU A 108 -0.43 9.32 12.56
C GLU A 108 0.11 10.37 11.57
N LEU A 109 -0.77 11.15 10.94
CA LEU A 109 -0.37 12.19 10.00
C LEU A 109 0.38 13.34 10.70
N THR A 110 0.02 13.63 11.95
CA THR A 110 0.75 14.59 12.78
C THR A 110 2.14 14.09 13.12
N LYS A 111 2.26 12.82 13.55
CA LYS A 111 3.55 12.20 13.84
C LYS A 111 4.47 12.14 12.63
N ARG A 112 3.91 11.98 11.43
CA ARG A 112 4.65 11.98 10.16
C ARG A 112 4.96 13.39 9.63
N GLY A 113 4.51 14.44 10.30
CA GLY A 113 4.75 15.83 9.88
C GLY A 113 3.96 16.28 8.65
N VAL A 114 2.89 15.57 8.28
CA VAL A 114 2.00 15.93 7.15
C VAL A 114 0.91 16.90 7.59
N VAL A 115 0.44 16.74 8.82
CA VAL A 115 -0.60 17.58 9.44
C VAL A 115 -0.02 18.20 10.70
N GLN A 116 -0.42 19.42 11.03
CA GLN A 116 -0.15 20.02 12.33
C GLN A 116 -1.44 20.30 13.08
N ARG A 117 -1.37 20.17 14.40
CA ARG A 117 -2.49 20.35 15.32
C ARG A 117 -2.27 21.62 16.13
N ASN A 118 -3.12 22.62 15.92
CA ASN A 118 -3.01 23.91 16.58
C ASN A 118 -4.18 24.12 17.55
N VAL A 119 -3.84 24.49 18.79
CA VAL A 119 -4.82 24.94 19.77
C VAL A 119 -5.07 26.41 19.52
N ARG A 120 -6.33 26.78 19.32
CA ARG A 120 -6.77 28.15 19.13
C ARG A 120 -7.36 28.68 20.44
N ASP A 121 -6.93 29.87 20.81
CA ASP A 121 -7.46 30.63 21.95
C ASP A 121 -8.81 31.28 21.60
N THR A 122 -9.76 30.46 21.16
CA THR A 122 -11.17 30.83 21.03
C THR A 122 -11.87 30.66 22.36
N SER A 123 -13.07 31.23 22.52
CA SER A 123 -13.94 30.95 23.66
C SER A 123 -15.18 30.21 23.16
N PRO A 124 -15.31 28.88 23.37
CA PRO A 124 -14.41 27.98 24.10
C PRO A 124 -13.13 27.62 23.31
N PRO A 125 -12.05 27.15 23.98
CA PRO A 125 -10.82 26.74 23.31
C PRO A 125 -11.10 25.67 22.26
N SER A 126 -10.53 25.82 21.07
CA SER A 126 -10.75 24.90 19.96
C SER A 126 -9.43 24.36 19.41
N VAL A 127 -9.55 23.25 18.69
CA VAL A 127 -8.41 22.56 18.08
C VAL A 127 -8.66 22.50 16.59
N GLU A 128 -7.71 23.00 15.84
CA GLU A 128 -7.69 22.96 14.38
C GLU A 128 -6.55 22.07 13.90
N TYR A 129 -6.79 21.44 12.76
CA TYR A 129 -5.82 20.67 12.01
C TYR A 129 -5.59 21.38 10.69
N GLU A 130 -4.36 21.46 10.25
CA GLU A 130 -3.98 22.01 8.95
C GLU A 130 -2.83 21.20 8.35
N LEU A 131 -2.70 21.24 7.03
CA LEU A 131 -1.53 20.65 6.38
C LEU A 131 -0.28 21.47 6.71
N THR A 132 0.83 20.78 6.89
CA THR A 132 2.14 21.42 6.91
C THR A 132 2.55 21.81 5.49
N GLU A 133 3.62 22.59 5.34
CA GLU A 133 4.21 22.89 4.03
C GLU A 133 4.49 21.60 3.23
N LEU A 134 5.11 20.60 3.89
CA LEU A 134 5.35 19.28 3.32
C LEU A 134 4.05 18.54 2.96
N GLY A 135 3.03 18.62 3.82
CA GLY A 135 1.73 18.01 3.55
C GLY A 135 1.04 18.62 2.32
N GLN A 136 1.27 19.90 2.07
CA GLN A 136 0.74 20.61 0.90
C GLN A 136 1.38 20.11 -0.41
N GLU A 137 2.64 19.67 -0.39
CA GLU A 137 3.32 19.08 -1.55
C GLU A 137 2.69 17.77 -2.02
N LEU A 138 1.90 17.09 -1.17
CA LEU A 138 1.16 15.88 -1.55
C LEU A 138 -0.10 16.18 -2.37
N VAL A 139 -0.63 17.41 -2.31
CA VAL A 139 -1.89 17.78 -2.97
C VAL A 139 -1.82 17.62 -4.50
N PRO A 140 -0.77 18.13 -5.20
CA PRO A 140 -0.66 17.92 -6.65
C PRO A 140 -0.59 16.44 -7.06
N ALA A 141 0.05 15.59 -6.25
CA ALA A 141 0.10 14.16 -6.51
C ALA A 141 -1.29 13.52 -6.40
N LEU A 142 -2.08 13.91 -5.39
CA LEU A 142 -3.47 13.48 -5.25
C LEU A 142 -4.34 13.96 -6.42
N ASP A 143 -4.15 15.18 -6.91
CA ASP A 143 -4.88 15.69 -8.08
C ASP A 143 -4.61 14.84 -9.34
N GLU A 144 -3.37 14.42 -9.57
CA GLU A 144 -3.03 13.51 -10.68
C GLU A 144 -3.68 12.13 -10.52
N ILE A 145 -3.72 11.61 -9.29
CA ILE A 145 -4.42 10.35 -8.98
C ILE A 145 -5.92 10.49 -9.29
N VAL A 146 -6.55 11.60 -8.92
CA VAL A 146 -7.97 11.88 -9.22
C VAL A 146 -8.21 11.96 -10.73
N LYS A 147 -7.34 12.63 -11.48
CA LYS A 147 -7.42 12.68 -12.95
C LYS A 147 -7.37 11.28 -13.58
N VAL A 148 -6.48 10.42 -13.10
CA VAL A 148 -6.42 9.02 -13.55
C VAL A 148 -7.66 8.25 -13.12
N GLY A 149 -8.15 8.47 -11.89
CA GLY A 149 -9.40 7.89 -11.38
C GLY A 149 -10.59 8.18 -12.29
N HIS A 150 -10.75 9.42 -12.77
CA HIS A 150 -11.78 9.76 -13.75
C HIS A 150 -11.65 8.97 -15.06
N LYS A 151 -10.42 8.81 -15.58
CA LYS A 151 -10.17 8.01 -16.78
C LYS A 151 -10.48 6.53 -16.56
N LEU A 152 -10.18 5.98 -15.39
CA LEU A 152 -10.50 4.60 -15.03
C LEU A 152 -12.01 4.38 -14.89
N LYS A 153 -12.72 5.32 -14.25
CA LYS A 153 -14.19 5.31 -14.16
C LYS A 153 -14.84 5.38 -15.54
N ALA A 154 -14.36 6.27 -16.42
CA ALA A 154 -14.87 6.39 -17.78
C ALA A 154 -14.69 5.11 -18.62
N LYS A 155 -13.70 4.27 -18.28
CA LYS A 155 -13.47 2.97 -18.92
C LYS A 155 -14.20 1.81 -18.23
N GLY A 156 -14.97 2.06 -17.17
CA GLY A 156 -15.73 1.04 -16.45
C GLY A 156 -14.92 0.17 -15.48
N TYR A 157 -13.68 0.56 -15.14
CA TYR A 157 -12.87 -0.21 -14.20
C TYR A 157 -13.17 0.07 -12.73
N LEU A 158 -13.81 1.20 -12.44
CA LEU A 158 -14.21 1.60 -11.10
C LEU A 158 -15.74 1.63 -11.02
N HIS A 159 -16.29 0.84 -10.12
CA HIS A 159 -17.72 0.83 -9.81
C HIS A 159 -17.88 1.66 -8.54
N GLY A 160 -18.69 2.72 -8.61
CA GLY A 160 -19.02 3.49 -7.41
C GLY A 160 -19.82 2.61 -6.46
N ASN A 161 -19.45 2.60 -5.18
CA ASN A 161 -20.37 2.17 -4.13
C ASN A 161 -21.35 3.34 -3.93
N GLU A 162 -22.36 3.44 -4.78
CA GLU A 162 -23.53 4.31 -4.58
C GLU A 162 -24.42 3.74 -3.46
#